data_AF-A0AAV0YBA2-F1
#
_entry.id   AF-A0AAV0YBA2-F1
#
_cell.length_a   1.000
_cell.length_b   1.000
_cell.length_c   1.000
_cell.angle_alpha   90.00
_cell.angle_beta   90.00
_cell.angle_gamma   90.00
#
_symmetry.space_group_name_H-M   'P 1'
#
loop_
_entity.id
_entity.type
_entity.pdbx_description
1 polymer ?
#
loop_
_entity_poly.entity_id
_entity_poly.type
_entity_poly.pdbx_seq_one_letter_code
_entity_poly.pdbx_strand_id
1 'polypeptide(L)'
;MASRFKIFRKPIPLLPESVIKLVKASCALHNWLRKKCGKSNSISVDIEDHETGRILPGSRRNEPGSFGLVNIATSIQRNYVIEARQKRDRFADHFMGEEL
;
A
#
# COMPACT_ATOMS: atom_id res chain seq x y z
N MET A 1 -13.03 4.12 -6.50
CA MET A 1 -12.69 3.05 -7.47
C MET A 1 -11.22 2.62 -7.38
N ALA A 2 -10.23 3.52 -7.52
CA ALA A 2 -8.80 3.15 -7.53
C ALA A 2 -8.23 2.54 -6.22
N SER A 3 -8.88 2.76 -5.06
CA SER A 3 -8.51 2.12 -3.79
C SER A 3 -8.86 0.63 -3.74
N ARG A 4 -9.96 0.23 -4.39
CA ARG A 4 -10.42 -1.18 -4.48
C ARG A 4 -9.86 -1.89 -5.71
N PHE A 5 -9.71 -1.17 -6.82
CA PHE A 5 -9.20 -1.68 -8.09
C PHE A 5 -7.85 -1.05 -8.39
N LYS A 6 -6.77 -1.68 -7.91
CA LYS A 6 -5.39 -1.19 -8.09
C LYS A 6 -5.02 -1.02 -9.57
N ILE A 7 -5.67 -1.76 -10.47
CA ILE A 7 -5.48 -1.65 -11.93
C ILE A 7 -5.79 -0.23 -12.46
N PHE A 8 -6.64 0.54 -11.80
CA PHE A 8 -6.97 1.92 -12.17
C PHE A 8 -6.06 2.97 -11.54
N ARG A 9 -4.98 2.58 -10.85
CA ARG A 9 -3.99 3.54 -10.33
C ARG A 9 -3.07 4.09 -11.43
N LYS A 10 -2.87 3.32 -12.50
CA LYS A 10 -2.14 3.76 -13.68
C LYS A 10 -3.15 4.18 -14.75
N PRO A 11 -2.91 5.28 -15.49
CA PRO A 11 -3.74 5.62 -16.64
C PRO A 11 -3.69 4.48 -17.66
N ILE A 12 -4.86 4.09 -18.18
CA ILE A 12 -4.96 3.09 -19.23
C ILE A 12 -5.46 3.82 -20.48
N PRO A 13 -4.64 3.94 -21.54
CA PRO A 13 -5.06 4.63 -22.76
C PRO A 13 -6.12 3.78 -23.47
N LEU A 14 -7.39 4.17 -23.33
CA LEU A 14 -8.53 3.48 -23.91
C LEU A 14 -9.50 4.48 -24.52
N LEU A 15 -10.19 4.04 -25.58
CA LEU A 15 -11.33 4.76 -26.13
C LEU A 15 -12.46 4.83 -25.09
N PRO A 16 -13.23 5.94 -25.02
CA PRO A 16 -14.30 6.13 -24.04
C PRO A 16 -15.31 4.97 -23.97
N GLU A 17 -15.64 4.38 -25.13
CA GLU A 17 -16.56 3.25 -25.23
C GLU A 17 -16.04 1.99 -24.53
N SER A 18 -14.72 1.77 -24.60
CA SER A 18 -14.04 0.65 -23.96
C SER A 18 -13.91 0.84 -22.45
N VAL A 19 -13.85 2.09 -21.98
CA VAL A 19 -13.82 2.39 -20.54
C VAL A 19 -15.08 1.90 -19.85
N ILE A 20 -16.26 2.11 -20.46
CA ILE A 20 -17.54 1.66 -19.90
C ILE A 20 -17.56 0.13 -19.75
N LYS A 21 -17.10 -0.59 -20.78
CA LYS A 21 -17.01 -2.06 -20.76
C LYS A 21 -16.04 -2.54 -19.68
N LEU A 22 -14.86 -1.91 -19.57
CA LEU A 22 -13.84 -2.24 -18.58
C LEU A 22 -14.36 -2.04 -17.14
N VAL A 23 -15.01 -0.91 -16.87
CA VAL A 23 -15.57 -0.61 -15.54
C VAL A 23 -16.66 -1.62 -15.18
N LYS A 24 -17.60 -1.90 -16.09
CA LYS A 24 -18.66 -2.89 -15.87
C LYS A 24 -18.11 -4.30 -15.61
N ALA A 25 -17.14 -4.73 -16.41
CA ALA A 25 -16.47 -6.03 -16.23
C ALA A 25 -15.75 -6.11 -14.87
N SER A 26 -15.06 -5.05 -14.48
CA SER A 26 -14.36 -4.98 -13.19
C SER A 26 -15.33 -5.07 -12.00
N CYS A 27 -16.46 -4.36 -12.07
CA CYS A 27 -17.51 -4.43 -11.07
C CYS A 27 -18.16 -5.83 -11.00
N ALA A 28 -18.48 -6.43 -12.16
CA ALA A 28 -19.08 -7.75 -12.22
C ALA A 28 -18.14 -8.82 -11.63
N LEU A 29 -16.85 -8.78 -12.00
CA LEU A 29 -15.82 -9.69 -11.48
C LEU A 29 -15.64 -9.51 -9.98
N HIS A 30 -15.58 -8.27 -9.48
CA HIS A 30 -15.48 -7.99 -8.05
C HIS A 30 -16.67 -8.56 -7.27
N ASN A 31 -17.89 -8.35 -7.77
CA ASN A 31 -19.09 -8.84 -7.13
C ASN A 31 -19.14 -10.37 -7.12
N TRP A 32 -18.72 -11.01 -8.21
CA TRP A 32 -18.62 -12.46 -8.29
C TRP A 32 -17.57 -13.00 -7.31
N LEU A 33 -16.36 -12.42 -7.29
CA LEU A 33 -15.29 -12.78 -6.35
C LEU A 33 -15.74 -12.58 -4.90
N ARG A 34 -16.46 -11.50 -4.58
CA ARG A 34 -17.02 -11.31 -3.23
C ARG A 34 -18.02 -12.38 -2.83
N LYS A 35 -18.88 -12.82 -3.75
CA LYS A 35 -19.89 -13.86 -3.49
C LYS A 35 -19.28 -15.26 -3.39
N LYS A 36 -18.31 -15.58 -4.25
CA LYS A 36 -17.72 -16.92 -4.35
C LYS A 36 -16.50 -17.13 -3.45
N CYS A 37 -15.74 -16.07 -3.22
CA CYS A 37 -14.46 -16.08 -2.53
C CYS A 37 -14.52 -15.26 -1.22
N GLY A 38 -15.71 -15.16 -0.59
CA GLY A 38 -16.02 -14.27 0.54
C GLY A 38 -15.17 -14.41 1.81
N LYS A 39 -14.14 -15.26 1.81
CA LYS A 39 -13.18 -15.46 2.91
C LYS A 39 -11.71 -15.36 2.50
N SER A 40 -11.36 -15.30 1.21
CA SER A 40 -9.95 -15.42 0.75
C SER A 40 -9.34 -14.13 0.18
N ASN A 41 -10.00 -12.99 0.31
CA ASN A 41 -9.30 -11.72 0.12
C ASN A 41 -8.57 -11.44 1.41
N SER A 42 -7.26 -11.64 1.41
CA SER A 42 -6.34 -11.25 2.48
C SER A 42 -6.71 -9.88 3.03
N ILE A 43 -7.46 -9.90 4.14
CA ILE A 43 -7.81 -8.72 4.91
C ILE A 43 -6.49 -8.25 5.51
N SER A 44 -5.80 -7.29 4.90
CA SER A 44 -4.51 -6.83 5.42
C SER A 44 -4.65 -5.97 6.68
N VAL A 45 -5.88 -5.54 7.01
CA VAL A 45 -6.20 -4.59 8.07
C VAL A 45 -7.40 -5.07 8.88
N ASP A 46 -7.42 -4.82 10.18
CA ASP A 46 -8.53 -5.23 11.04
C ASP A 46 -9.85 -4.59 10.58
N ILE A 47 -10.95 -5.35 10.61
CA ILE A 47 -12.28 -4.90 10.18
C ILE A 47 -13.20 -4.88 11.40
N GLU A 48 -13.85 -3.74 11.65
CA GLU A 48 -14.91 -3.67 12.65
C GLU A 48 -16.20 -4.30 12.11
N ASP A 49 -16.76 -5.23 12.87
CA ASP A 49 -18.10 -5.75 12.65
C ASP A 49 -19.11 -4.79 13.29
N HIS A 50 -19.86 -4.07 12.45
CA HIS A 50 -20.84 -3.08 12.88
C HIS A 50 -22.07 -3.65 13.61
N GLU A 51 -22.32 -4.97 13.51
CA GLU A 51 -23.45 -5.59 14.20
C GLU A 51 -23.06 -6.07 15.61
N THR A 52 -21.80 -6.49 15.79
CA THR A 52 -21.31 -7.04 17.06
C THR A 52 -20.38 -6.10 17.83
N GLY A 53 -19.92 -5.01 17.21
CA GLY A 53 -18.94 -4.08 17.75
C GLY A 53 -17.55 -4.70 17.94
N ARG A 54 -17.30 -5.88 17.35
CA ARG A 54 -16.05 -6.62 17.51
C ARG A 54 -15.09 -6.33 16.37
N ILE A 55 -13.82 -6.23 16.71
CA ILE A 55 -12.74 -6.06 15.73
C ILE A 55 -12.32 -7.44 15.21
N LEU A 56 -12.58 -7.72 13.94
CA LEU A 56 -12.13 -8.92 13.23
C LEU A 56 -10.67 -8.72 12.81
N PRO A 57 -9.73 -9.51 13.35
CA PRO A 57 -8.31 -9.35 13.05
C PRO A 57 -8.02 -9.65 11.58
N GLY A 58 -7.19 -8.83 10.96
CA GLY A 58 -6.75 -9.03 9.59
C GLY A 58 -5.79 -10.20 9.42
N SER A 59 -5.82 -10.80 8.23
CA SER A 59 -4.93 -11.85 7.73
C SER A 59 -3.43 -11.49 7.78
N ARG A 60 -3.05 -10.22 7.96
CA ARG A 60 -1.64 -9.82 8.20
C ARG A 60 -1.06 -10.48 9.47
N ARG A 61 -1.92 -10.83 10.43
CA ARG A 61 -1.51 -11.47 11.68
C ARG A 61 -1.31 -12.99 11.55
N ASN A 62 -1.75 -13.58 10.44
CA ASN A 62 -1.73 -15.03 10.20
C ASN A 62 -0.56 -15.47 9.28
N GLU A 63 0.37 -14.57 8.95
CA GLU A 63 1.58 -14.96 8.26
C GLU A 63 2.45 -15.79 9.22
N PRO A 64 2.81 -17.05 8.88
CA PRO A 64 3.72 -17.85 9.70
C PRO A 64 5.03 -17.09 9.86
N GLY A 65 5.53 -17.05 11.10
CA GLY A 65 6.59 -16.13 11.53
C GLY A 65 7.83 -16.09 10.63
N SER A 66 8.34 -14.85 10.46
CA SER A 66 9.56 -14.43 9.75
C SER A 66 9.39 -14.42 8.22
N PHE A 67 9.48 -13.31 7.47
CA PHE A 67 10.64 -12.43 7.27
C PHE A 67 10.23 -11.04 6.70
N GLY A 68 9.18 -10.38 7.20
CA GLY A 68 8.81 -9.04 6.71
C GLY A 68 9.90 -7.98 6.94
N LEU A 69 10.72 -8.19 7.97
CA LEU A 69 11.96 -7.48 8.21
C LEU A 69 13.08 -8.51 8.25
N VAL A 70 14.04 -8.37 7.36
CA VAL A 70 15.33 -9.07 7.47
C VAL A 70 15.93 -8.69 8.82
N ASN A 71 16.52 -9.65 9.54
CA ASN A 71 17.38 -9.33 10.66
C ASN A 71 18.64 -8.65 10.12
N ILE A 72 18.55 -7.33 9.92
CA ILE A 72 19.69 -6.51 9.53
C ILE A 72 20.52 -6.39 10.78
N ALA A 73 21.72 -6.96 10.75
CA ALA A 73 22.70 -6.80 11.81
C ALA A 73 22.84 -5.30 12.15
N THR A 74 22.92 -4.98 13.44
CA THR A 74 23.19 -3.62 13.90
C THR A 74 24.43 -3.07 13.18
N SER A 75 24.26 -1.94 12.49
CA SER A 75 25.38 -1.25 11.85
C SER A 75 26.46 -0.96 12.89
N ILE A 76 27.71 -1.35 12.58
CA ILE A 76 28.88 -1.07 13.42
C ILE A 76 29.09 0.46 13.53
N GLN A 77 28.69 1.22 12.52
CA GLN A 77 28.70 2.67 12.55
C GLN A 77 27.46 3.20 13.26
N ARG A 78 27.66 3.74 14.47
CA ARG A 78 26.63 4.45 15.25
C ARG A 78 26.28 5.83 14.69
N ASN A 79 27.16 6.38 13.84
CA ASN A 79 26.99 7.70 13.23
C ASN A 79 26.81 7.56 11.72
N TYR A 80 25.96 8.41 11.14
CA TYR A 80 25.83 8.55 9.69
C TYR A 80 27.16 9.01 9.07
N VAL A 81 27.44 8.60 7.84
CA VAL A 81 28.62 9.07 7.09
C VAL A 81 28.54 10.58 6.85
N ILE A 82 29.67 11.28 6.95
CA ILE A 82 29.75 12.76 6.83
C ILE A 82 29.08 13.24 5.53
N GLU A 83 29.27 12.51 4.43
CA GLU A 83 28.65 12.82 3.14
C GLU A 83 27.11 12.82 3.20
N ALA A 84 26.50 11.89 3.95
CA ALA A 84 25.05 11.83 4.13
C ALA A 84 24.54 13.03 4.96
N ARG A 85 25.36 13.55 5.88
CA ARG A 85 25.08 14.80 6.59
C ARG A 85 25.03 15.97 5.63
N GLN A 86 26.10 16.14 4.87
CA GLN A 86 26.27 17.25 3.93
C GLN A 86 25.14 17.28 2.89
N LYS A 87 24.70 16.11 2.41
CA LYS A 87 23.54 16.02 1.51
C LYS A 87 22.25 16.48 2.20
N ARG A 88 21.98 16.04 3.43
CA ARG A 88 20.79 16.47 4.18
C ARG A 88 20.79 17.97 4.46
N ASP A 89 21.94 18.49 4.91
CA ASP A 89 22.10 19.91 5.23
C ASP A 89 21.89 20.75 3.95
N ARG A 90 22.51 20.37 2.82
CA ARG A 90 22.30 21.04 1.53
C ARG A 90 20.84 21.02 1.07
N PHE A 91 20.13 19.90 1.25
CA PHE A 91 18.70 19.86 0.94
C PHE A 91 17.90 20.76 1.87
N ALA A 92 18.22 20.76 3.17
CA ALA A 92 17.56 21.63 4.13
C ALA A 92 17.74 23.11 3.74
N ASP A 93 18.96 23.53 3.43
CA ASP A 93 19.27 24.90 3.03
C ASP A 93 18.53 25.30 1.74
N HIS A 94 18.52 24.40 0.74
CA HIS A 94 17.80 24.61 -0.53
C HIS A 94 16.29 24.78 -0.33
N PHE A 95 15.66 23.94 0.51
CA PHE A 95 14.22 24.02 0.76
C PHE A 95 13.82 25.16 1.69
N MET A 96 14.74 25.63 2.54
CA MET A 96 14.52 26.76 3.44
C MET A 96 14.87 28.11 2.81
N GLY A 97 15.40 28.12 1.58
CA GLY A 97 15.71 29.34 0.83
C GLY A 97 16.98 30.06 1.28
N GLU A 98 17.88 29.37 1.97
CA GLU A 98 19.19 29.89 2.41
C GLU A 98 20.30 29.65 1.37
N GLU A 99 19.97 29.73 0.08
CA GLU A 99 20.98 29.79 -0.99
C GLU A 99 21.33 31.27 -1.26
N LEU A 100 22.52 31.71 -0.82
CA LEU A 100 23.19 32.96 -1.23
C LEU A 100 23.79 32.83 -2.64
#